data_AF-A0AAX2CM51-F1
#
_entry.id   AF-A0AAX2CM51-F1
#
_cell.length_a   1.000
_cell.length_b   1.000
_cell.length_c   1.000
_cell.angle_alpha   90.00
_cell.angle_beta   90.00
_cell.angle_gamma   90.00
#
_symmetry.space_group_name_H-M   'P 1'
#
loop_
_entity.id
_entity.type
_entity.pdbx_description
1 polymer ?
#
loop_
_entity_poly.entity_id
_entity_poly.type
_entity_poly.pdbx_seq_one_letter_code
_entity_poly.pdbx_strand_id
1 'polypeptide(L)'
;MNEKDMVNDYLAGLNASLASYAHYIAESNNEQLRQTLIHIRNQDELRQRKVFEYAKQKNYYKPAAPANPMIVQQLKNELSAQ
;
A
#
# COMPACT_ATOMS: atom_id res chain seq x y z
N MET A 1 10.20 -17.08 -14.51
CA MET A 1 9.77 -16.13 -13.45
C MET A 1 9.83 -16.86 -12.13
N ASN A 2 10.60 -16.35 -11.16
CA ASN A 2 10.60 -16.96 -9.83
C ASN A 2 9.32 -16.58 -9.10
N GLU A 3 8.80 -17.46 -8.24
CA GLU A 3 7.62 -17.19 -7.42
C GLU A 3 7.77 -15.88 -6.61
N LYS A 4 9.00 -15.60 -6.15
CA LYS A 4 9.38 -14.33 -5.53
C LYS A 4 9.12 -13.11 -6.41
N ASP A 5 9.51 -13.16 -7.67
CA ASP A 5 9.36 -12.03 -8.61
C ASP A 5 7.86 -11.80 -8.87
N MET A 6 7.09 -12.87 -9.07
CA MET A 6 5.63 -12.78 -9.24
C MET A 6 4.93 -12.17 -8.01
N VAL A 7 5.33 -12.57 -6.81
CA VAL A 7 4.78 -12.02 -5.56
C VAL A 7 5.14 -10.55 -5.39
N ASN A 8 6.36 -10.16 -5.74
CA ASN A 8 6.81 -8.76 -5.71
C ASN A 8 6.06 -7.90 -6.73
N ASP A 9 5.92 -8.37 -7.96
CA ASP A 9 5.19 -7.66 -9.02
C ASP A 9 3.72 -7.50 -8.65
N TYR A 10 3.11 -8.54 -8.07
CA TYR A 10 1.73 -8.47 -7.60
C TYR A 10 1.56 -7.49 -6.43
N LEU A 11 2.49 -7.47 -5.46
CA LEU A 11 2.49 -6.49 -4.37
C LEU A 11 2.67 -5.06 -4.89
N ALA A 12 3.58 -4.85 -5.84
CA ALA A 12 3.80 -3.55 -6.45
C ALA A 12 2.54 -3.06 -7.20
N GLY A 13 1.87 -3.96 -7.94
CA GLY A 13 0.60 -3.68 -8.60
C GLY A 13 -0.50 -3.29 -7.61
N LEU A 14 -0.64 -4.02 -6.50
CA LEU A 14 -1.62 -3.69 -5.46
C LEU A 14 -1.33 -2.32 -4.82
N ASN A 15 -0.07 -2.01 -4.51
CA ASN A 15 0.31 -0.71 -3.96
C ASN A 15 0.02 0.44 -4.94
N ALA A 16 0.29 0.25 -6.23
CA ALA A 16 -0.03 1.23 -7.27
C ALA A 16 -1.55 1.46 -7.37
N SER A 17 -2.35 0.38 -7.38
CA SER A 17 -3.81 0.48 -7.40
C SER A 17 -4.36 1.22 -6.17
N LEU A 18 -3.82 0.95 -4.98
CA LEU A 18 -4.20 1.64 -3.74
C LEU A 18 -3.97 3.16 -3.82
N ALA A 19 -2.84 3.59 -4.39
CA ALA A 19 -2.56 5.01 -4.61
C ALA A 19 -3.53 5.63 -5.62
N SER A 20 -3.82 4.93 -6.72
CA SER A 20 -4.81 5.38 -7.72
C SER A 20 -6.21 5.50 -7.14
N TYR A 21 -6.66 4.54 -6.32
CA TYR A 21 -7.96 4.63 -5.65
C TYR A 21 -8.06 5.86 -4.75
N ALA A 22 -7.01 6.21 -4.01
CA ALA A 22 -7.01 7.41 -3.19
C ALA A 22 -7.24 8.68 -4.03
N HIS A 23 -6.59 8.76 -5.19
CA HIS A 23 -6.78 9.86 -6.14
C HIS A 23 -8.21 9.89 -6.70
N TYR A 24 -8.71 8.75 -7.20
CA TYR A 24 -10.06 8.66 -7.75
C TYR A 24 -11.16 8.95 -6.72
N ILE A 25 -10.97 8.54 -5.47
CA ILE A 25 -11.90 8.83 -4.36
C ILE A 25 -11.95 10.34 -4.07
N ALA A 26 -10.81 11.03 -4.16
CA ALA A 26 -10.72 12.47 -3.91
C ALA A 26 -11.37 13.29 -5.04
N GLU A 27 -11.24 12.84 -6.29
CA GLU A 27 -11.82 13.53 -7.46
C GLU A 27 -13.27 13.13 -7.76
N SER A 28 -13.80 12.09 -7.11
CA SER A 28 -15.17 11.62 -7.34
C SER A 28 -16.19 12.53 -6.66
N ASN A 29 -16.99 13.26 -7.46
CA ASN A 29 -18.12 14.03 -6.95
C ASN A 29 -19.37 13.17 -6.67
N ASN A 30 -19.43 11.96 -7.24
CA ASN A 30 -20.58 11.09 -7.15
C ASN A 30 -20.44 10.22 -5.89
N GLU A 31 -21.35 10.40 -4.93
CA GLU A 31 -21.27 9.72 -3.64
C GLU A 31 -21.30 8.19 -3.77
N GLN A 32 -22.13 7.64 -4.67
CA GLN A 32 -22.23 6.19 -4.87
C GLN A 32 -20.95 5.61 -5.47
N LEU A 33 -20.37 6.30 -6.46
CA LEU A 33 -19.09 5.92 -7.05
C LEU A 33 -17.98 5.99 -5.99
N ARG A 34 -17.95 7.07 -5.21
CA ARG A 34 -16.98 7.24 -4.13
C ARG A 34 -17.04 6.11 -3.11
N GLN A 35 -18.23 5.72 -2.66
CA GLN A 35 -18.40 4.59 -1.73
C GLN A 35 -17.95 3.26 -2.36
N THR A 36 -18.23 3.07 -3.65
CA THR A 36 -17.78 1.87 -4.39
C THR A 36 -16.26 1.81 -4.45
N LEU A 37 -15.59 2.92 -4.78
CA LEU A 37 -14.12 3.01 -4.82
C LEU A 37 -13.51 2.76 -3.43
N ILE A 38 -14.10 3.30 -2.36
CA ILE A 38 -13.68 3.02 -0.98
C ILE A 38 -13.79 1.53 -0.67
N HIS A 39 -14.89 0.89 -1.07
CA HIS A 39 -15.10 -0.54 -0.84
C HIS A 39 -14.04 -1.38 -1.57
N ILE A 40 -13.76 -1.07 -2.84
CA ILE A 40 -12.73 -1.76 -3.64
C ILE A 40 -11.35 -1.56 -3.00
N ARG A 41 -11.00 -0.33 -2.63
CA ARG A 41 -9.74 -0.01 -1.94
C ARG A 41 -9.56 -0.84 -0.67
N ASN A 42 -10.61 -0.94 0.16
CA ASN A 42 -10.57 -1.75 1.39
C ASN A 42 -10.31 -3.23 1.08
N GLN A 43 -10.94 -3.78 0.04
CA GLN A 43 -10.73 -5.18 -0.35
C GLN A 43 -9.30 -5.42 -0.87
N ASP A 44 -8.77 -4.52 -1.68
CA ASP A 44 -7.40 -4.63 -2.20
C ASP A 44 -6.35 -4.45 -1.11
N GLU A 45 -6.61 -3.63 -0.11
CA GLU A 45 -5.75 -3.50 1.08
C GLU A 45 -5.69 -4.82 1.88
N LEU A 46 -6.82 -5.51 2.02
CA LEU A 46 -6.87 -6.84 2.62
C LEU A 46 -6.09 -7.87 1.80
N ARG A 47 -6.17 -7.82 0.46
CA ARG A 47 -5.38 -8.67 -0.44
C ARG A 47 -3.89 -8.38 -0.30
N GLN A 48 -3.51 -7.10 -0.29
CA GLN A 48 -2.13 -6.66 -0.12
C GLN A 48 -1.53 -7.20 1.17
N ARG A 49 -2.25 -7.10 2.29
CA ARG A 49 -1.78 -7.64 3.58
C ARG A 49 -1.61 -9.15 3.55
N LYS A 50 -2.51 -9.89 2.90
CA LYS A 50 -2.39 -11.35 2.77
C LYS A 50 -1.17 -11.75 1.94
N VAL A 51 -0.95 -11.07 0.82
CA VAL A 51 0.21 -11.32 -0.05
C VAL A 51 1.50 -10.94 0.66
N PHE A 52 1.52 -9.82 1.40
CA PHE A 52 2.67 -9.40 2.19
C PHE A 52 3.04 -10.45 3.25
N GLU A 53 2.05 -10.95 4.01
CA GLU A 53 2.28 -12.01 5.01
C GLU A 53 2.76 -13.31 4.36
N TYR A 54 2.18 -13.71 3.21
CA TYR A 54 2.64 -14.86 2.43
C TYR A 54 4.10 -14.71 2.00
N ALA A 55 4.45 -13.54 1.47
CA ALA A 55 5.78 -13.23 0.98
C ALA A 55 6.82 -13.18 2.11
N LYS A 56 6.41 -12.70 3.30
CA LYS A 56 7.21 -12.72 4.54
C LYS A 56 7.48 -14.14 5.02
N GLN A 57 6.45 -15.00 5.07
CA GLN A 57 6.58 -16.40 5.51
C GLN A 57 7.50 -17.21 4.59
N LYS A 58 7.46 -16.94 3.28
CA LYS A 58 8.28 -17.64 2.29
C LYS A 58 9.71 -17.09 2.15
N ASN A 59 10.10 -16.07 2.93
CA ASN A 59 11.36 -15.32 2.76
C ASN A 59 11.53 -14.69 1.36
N TYR A 60 10.44 -14.55 0.60
CA TYR A 60 10.45 -13.95 -0.74
C TYR A 60 10.51 -12.43 -0.67
N TYR A 61 9.93 -11.85 0.38
CA TYR A 61 9.95 -10.42 0.63
C TYR A 61 10.93 -10.12 1.76
N LYS A 62 12.07 -9.51 1.43
CA LYS A 62 12.77 -8.68 2.42
C LYS A 62 12.01 -7.36 2.42
N PRO A 63 11.21 -7.04 3.47
CA PRO A 63 10.63 -5.71 3.57
C PRO A 63 11.76 -4.69 3.38
N ALA A 64 11.45 -3.58 2.70
CA ALA A 64 12.35 -2.43 2.70
C ALA A 64 12.80 -2.22 4.15
N ALA A 65 14.11 -2.16 4.38
CA ALA A 65 14.66 -2.07 5.73
C ALA A 65 13.84 -1.04 6.50
N PRO A 66 13.34 -1.37 7.71
CA PRO A 66 12.50 -0.44 8.47
C PRO A 66 13.18 0.92 8.42
N ALA A 67 12.46 1.92 7.90
CA ALA A 67 13.01 3.27 7.78
C ALA A 67 13.56 3.65 9.14
N ASN A 68 14.82 4.09 9.17
CA ASN A 68 15.53 4.36 10.41
C ASN A 68 14.61 5.18 11.32
N PRO A 69 14.26 4.69 12.52
CA PRO A 69 13.27 5.35 13.37
C PRO A 69 13.64 6.80 13.68
N MET A 70 14.93 7.15 13.64
CA MET A 70 15.38 8.55 13.73
C MET A 70 14.88 9.43 12.58
N ILE A 71 14.96 8.94 11.33
CA ILE A 71 14.51 9.69 10.15
C ILE A 71 12.99 9.87 10.18
N VAL A 72 12.26 8.83 10.59
CA VAL A 72 10.80 8.89 10.74
C VAL A 72 10.41 9.94 11.79
N GLN A 73 11.14 10.01 12.91
CA GLN A 73 10.87 10.96 13.98
C GLN A 73 11.27 12.40 13.60
N GLN A 74 12.38 12.59 12.87
CA GLN A 74 12.76 13.88 12.32
C GLN A 74 11.72 14.43 11.35
N LEU A 75 11.29 13.62 10.37
CA LEU A 75 10.30 14.03 9.38
C LEU A 75 8.95 14.37 10.02
N LYS A 76 8.54 13.59 11.03
CA LYS A 76 7.32 13.85 11.79
C LYS A 76 7.38 15.18 12.54
N ASN A 77 8.53 15.52 13.13
CA ASN A 77 8.73 16.79 13.83
C ASN A 77 8.77 17.98 12.85
N GLU A 78 9.41 17.83 11.69
CA GLU A 78 9.42 18.86 10.65
C GLU A 78 8.02 19.13 10.09
N LEU A 79 7.23 18.09 9.81
CA LEU A 79 5.85 18.20 9.32
C LEU A 79 4.87 18.74 10.37
N SER A 80 5.18 18.60 11.67
CA SER A 80 4.34 19.15 12.77
C SER A 80 4.72 20.59 13.14
N ALA A 81 5.81 21.11 12.57
CA ALA A 81 6.30 22.46 12.81
C ALA A 81 5.94 23.46 11.67
N GLN A 82 5.21 23.00 10.65
CA GLN A 82 4.52 23.83 9.66
C GLN A 82 3.05 24.01 10.03
#